data_AF-R6ZIG0-F1
#
_entry.id   AF-R6ZIG0-F1
#
_cell.length_a   1.000
_cell.length_b   1.000
_cell.length_c   1.000
_cell.angle_alpha   90.00
_cell.angle_beta   90.00
_cell.angle_gamma   90.00
#
_symmetry.space_group_name_H-M   'P 1'
#
loop_
_entity.id
_entity.type
_entity.pdbx_description
1 polymer ?
#
loop_
_entity_poly.entity_id
_entity_poly.type
_entity_poly.pdbx_seq_one_letter_code
_entity_poly.pdbx_strand_id
1 'polypeptide(L)'
;MEHRIISENQLTLFAQKMREDERSPGTIENYVRHVRAFAAWMGGNPATKETAAAWKEHLLSRKYSPGTINGMLVSLNRCCTNGWRTERSSGRETKTRCGS
;
A
#
# COMPACT_ATOMS: atom_id res chain seq x y z
N MET A 1 6.74 -16.16 -4.03
CA MET A 1 6.57 -14.70 -4.14
C MET A 1 5.46 -14.31 -3.18
N GLU A 2 5.71 -13.43 -2.22
CA GLU A 2 4.71 -13.05 -1.21
C GLU A 2 3.73 -12.04 -1.79
N HIS A 3 2.46 -12.45 -1.93
CA HIS A 3 1.39 -11.60 -2.42
C HIS A 3 0.95 -10.64 -1.31
N ARG A 4 1.06 -9.32 -1.56
CA ARG A 4 0.69 -8.28 -0.58
C ARG A 4 -0.72 -7.77 -0.88
N ILE A 5 -1.72 -8.29 -0.17
CA ILE A 5 -3.10 -7.82 -0.25
C ILE A 5 -3.24 -6.54 0.60
N ILE A 6 -3.87 -5.51 0.05
CA ILE A 6 -4.16 -4.27 0.78
C ILE A 6 -5.40 -4.49 1.65
N SER A 7 -5.18 -4.87 2.91
CA SER A 7 -6.25 -4.96 3.92
C SER A 7 -6.48 -3.64 4.63
N GLU A 8 -7.67 -3.46 5.20
CA GLU A 8 -8.05 -2.25 5.94
C GLU A 8 -7.09 -1.95 7.11
N ASN A 9 -6.56 -2.99 7.76
CA ASN A 9 -5.55 -2.87 8.80
C ASN A 9 -4.24 -2.22 8.30
N GLN A 10 -3.83 -2.50 7.06
CA GLN A 10 -2.64 -1.89 6.44
C GLN A 10 -2.87 -0.41 6.14
N LEU A 11 -4.08 -0.02 5.76
CA LEU A 11 -4.45 1.38 5.58
C LEU A 11 -4.41 2.15 6.90
N THR A 12 -4.89 1.54 8.00
CA THR A 12 -4.82 2.13 9.34
C THR A 12 -3.38 2.32 9.81
N LEU A 13 -2.53 1.30 9.66
CA LEU A 13 -1.11 1.39 9.99
C LEU A 13 -0.38 2.45 9.15
N PHE A 14 -0.73 2.56 7.87
CA PHE A 14 -0.20 3.61 7.00
C PHE A 14 -0.62 5.01 7.44
N ALA A 15 -1.89 5.19 7.82
CA ALA A 15 -2.40 6.46 8.32
C ALA A 15 -1.71 6.86 9.64
N GLN A 16 -1.49 5.91 10.55
CA GLN A 16 -0.75 6.13 11.81
C GLN A 16 0.69 6.58 11.54
N LYS A 17 1.43 5.85 10.69
CA LYS A 17 2.80 6.23 10.29
C LYS A 17 2.89 7.62 9.67
N MET A 18 1.89 8.03 8.89
CA MET A 18 1.90 9.38 8.33
C MET A 18 1.54 10.46 9.34
N ARG A 19 0.77 10.15 10.39
CA ARG A 19 0.61 11.08 11.53
C ARG A 19 1.93 11.27 12.27
N GLU A 20 2.74 10.22 12.38
CA GLU A 20 4.10 10.30 12.96
C GLU A 20 5.05 11.14 12.09
N ASP A 21 4.90 11.13 10.75
CA ASP A 21 5.61 11.99 9.78
C ASP A 21 5.08 13.45 9.76
N GLU A 22 4.33 13.87 10.79
CA GLU A 22 3.71 15.19 10.94
C GLU A 22 2.84 15.65 9.76
N ARG A 23 2.22 14.70 9.06
CA ARG A 23 1.32 15.05 7.94
C ARG A 23 -0.03 15.54 8.46
N SER A 24 -0.53 16.61 7.82
CA SER A 24 -1.89 17.09 8.06
C SER A 24 -2.92 15.98 7.82
N PRO A 25 -3.95 15.87 8.67
CA PRO A 25 -4.97 14.83 8.56
C PRO A 25 -5.65 14.82 7.17
N GLY A 26 -5.90 15.99 6.58
CA GLY A 26 -6.47 16.08 5.23
C GLY A 26 -5.58 15.48 4.12
N THR A 27 -4.25 15.54 4.26
CA THR A 27 -3.33 14.88 3.32
C THR A 27 -3.33 13.37 3.53
N ILE A 28 -3.42 12.93 4.78
CA ILE A 28 -3.47 11.51 5.14
C ILE A 28 -4.74 10.87 4.57
N GLU A 29 -5.89 11.48 4.78
CA GLU A 29 -7.18 11.01 4.26
C GLU A 29 -7.18 10.94 2.73
N ASN A 30 -6.63 11.96 2.07
CA ASN A 30 -6.52 11.96 0.62
C ASN A 30 -5.67 10.80 0.11
N TYR A 31 -4.54 10.51 0.76
CA TYR A 31 -3.67 9.41 0.39
C TYR A 31 -4.31 8.05 0.69
N VAL A 32 -4.94 7.86 1.85
CA VAL A 32 -5.68 6.64 2.18
C VAL A 32 -6.78 6.38 1.15
N ARG A 33 -7.52 7.42 0.74
CA ARG A 33 -8.54 7.32 -0.30
C ARG A 33 -7.97 6.85 -1.64
N HIS A 34 -6.82 7.40 -2.05
CA HIS A 34 -6.15 6.97 -3.28
C HIS A 34 -5.68 5.52 -3.21
N VAL A 35 -5.05 5.12 -2.10
CA VAL A 35 -4.57 3.75 -1.91
C VAL A 35 -5.75 2.76 -1.85
N ARG A 36 -6.87 3.14 -1.25
CA ARG A 36 -8.11 2.33 -1.24
C ARG A 36 -8.70 2.18 -2.63
N ALA A 37 -8.71 3.24 -3.45
CA ALA A 37 -9.16 3.16 -4.84
C ALA A 37 -8.28 2.22 -5.66
N PHE A 38 -6.96 2.25 -5.45
CA PHE A 38 -6.03 1.29 -6.05
C PHE A 38 -6.30 -0.14 -5.57
N ALA A 39 -6.49 -0.35 -4.26
CA ALA A 39 -6.81 -1.66 -3.69
C ALA A 39 -8.10 -2.27 -4.29
N ALA A 40 -9.15 -1.46 -4.39
CA ALA A 40 -10.41 -1.85 -4.99
C ALA A 40 -10.25 -2.18 -6.48
N TRP A 41 -9.45 -1.39 -7.21
CA TRP A 41 -9.16 -1.63 -8.63
C TRP A 41 -8.38 -2.94 -8.85
N MET A 42 -7.41 -3.25 -7.98
CA MET A 42 -6.66 -4.49 -8.05
C MET A 42 -7.50 -5.74 -7.78
N GLY A 43 -8.64 -5.61 -7.10
CA GLY A 43 -9.54 -6.74 -6.82
C GLY A 43 -8.89 -7.87 -6.04
N GLY A 44 -7.91 -7.57 -5.18
CA GLY A 44 -7.15 -8.57 -4.41
C GLY A 44 -5.82 -9.02 -5.03
N ASN A 45 -5.42 -8.48 -6.19
CA ASN A 45 -4.07 -8.68 -6.71
C ASN A 45 -2.99 -8.08 -5.78
N PRO A 46 -1.76 -8.63 -5.81
CA PRO A 46 -0.66 -8.09 -5.02
C PRO A 46 -0.25 -6.71 -5.55
N ALA A 47 0.07 -5.80 -4.63
CA ALA A 47 0.67 -4.53 -5.00
C ALA A 47 2.14 -4.71 -5.41
N THR A 48 2.39 -4.81 -6.71
CA THR A 48 3.73 -4.82 -7.30
C THR A 48 3.94 -3.58 -8.15
N LYS A 49 5.19 -3.38 -8.61
CA LYS A 49 5.51 -2.29 -9.55
C LYS A 49 4.73 -2.42 -10.86
N GLU A 50 4.46 -3.66 -11.30
CA GLU A 50 3.69 -3.95 -12.51
C GLU A 50 2.22 -3.53 -12.33
N THR A 51 1.60 -3.85 -11.19
CA THR A 51 0.23 -3.44 -10.88
C THR A 51 0.11 -1.92 -10.79
N ALA A 52 1.12 -1.23 -10.26
CA ALA A 52 1.17 0.23 -10.22
C ALA A 52 1.30 0.85 -11.62
N ALA A 53 2.09 0.24 -12.51
CA ALA A 53 2.21 0.67 -13.89
C ALA A 53 0.88 0.48 -14.66
N ALA A 54 0.26 -0.68 -14.53
CA ALA A 54 -1.05 -0.97 -15.13
C ALA A 54 -2.14 -0.02 -14.61
N TRP A 55 -2.12 0.34 -13.32
CA TRP A 55 -3.05 1.33 -12.78
C TRP A 55 -2.83 2.73 -13.34
N LYS A 56 -1.57 3.15 -13.52
CA LYS A 56 -1.24 4.42 -14.18
C LYS A 56 -1.82 4.46 -15.59
N GLU A 57 -1.66 3.39 -16.37
CA GLU A 57 -2.23 3.30 -17.72
C GLU A 57 -3.76 3.35 -17.70
N HIS A 58 -4.38 2.67 -16.73
CA HIS A 58 -5.83 2.74 -16.51
C HIS A 58 -6.29 4.18 -16.21
N LEU A 59 -5.58 4.92 -15.35
CA LEU A 59 -5.90 6.31 -15.03
C LEU A 59 -5.74 7.25 -16.24
N LEU A 60 -4.71 7.03 -17.07
CA LEU A 60 -4.51 7.77 -18.31
C LEU A 60 -5.64 7.52 -19.31
N SER A 61 -6.07 6.25 -19.44
CA SER A 61 -7.22 5.87 -20.28
C SER A 61 -8.51 6.57 -19.82
N ARG A 62 -8.69 6.70 -18.50
CA ARG A 62 -9.85 7.38 -17.87
C ARG A 62 -9.78 8.91 -17.93
N LYS A 63 -8.80 9.50 -18.63
CA LYS A 63 -8.61 10.96 -18.81
C LYS A 63 -8.39 11.72 -17.50
N TYR A 64 -7.81 11.08 -16.48
CA TYR A 64 -7.39 11.81 -15.28
C TYR A 64 -6.26 12.79 -15.59
N SER A 65 -6.27 13.94 -14.93
CA SER A 65 -5.20 14.92 -15.05
C SER A 65 -3.88 14.36 -14.51
N PRO A 66 -2.74 14.68 -15.16
CA PRO A 66 -1.43 14.20 -14.73
C PRO A 66 -1.08 14.59 -13.29
N GLY A 67 -1.58 15.75 -12.81
CA GLY A 67 -1.43 16.15 -11.39
C GLY A 67 -2.11 15.19 -10.41
N THR A 68 -3.30 14.71 -10.74
CA THR A 68 -4.03 13.72 -9.92
C THR A 68 -3.33 12.37 -9.94
N ILE A 69 -2.89 11.93 -11.13
CA ILE A 69 -2.14 10.68 -11.29
C ILE A 69 -0.85 10.72 -10.49
N ASN A 70 -0.10 11.81 -10.57
CA ASN A 70 1.13 11.98 -9.78
C ASN A 70 0.84 11.99 -8.27
N GLY A 71 -0.23 12.67 -7.83
CA GLY A 71 -0.65 12.63 -6.43
C GLY A 71 -0.94 11.21 -5.94
N MET A 72 -1.68 10.42 -6.73
CA MET A 72 -1.97 9.02 -6.45
C MET A 72 -0.71 8.14 -6.41
N LEU A 73 0.21 8.33 -7.37
CA LEU A 73 1.48 7.60 -7.42
C LEU A 73 2.40 7.96 -6.24
N VAL A 74 2.41 9.21 -5.80
CA VAL A 74 3.15 9.64 -4.59
C VAL A 74 2.59 8.95 -3.35
N SER A 75 1.26 8.86 -3.22
CA SER A 75 0.62 8.11 -2.12
C SER A 75 1.05 6.64 -2.12
N LEU A 76 1.05 5.99 -3.30
CA LEU A 76 1.49 4.60 -3.46
C LEU A 76 2.97 4.41 -3.15
N ASN A 77 3.83 5.28 -3.67
CA ASN A 77 5.26 5.21 -3.44
C ASN A 77 5.56 5.32 -1.94
N ARG A 78 4.94 6.28 -1.25
CA ARG A 78 5.06 6.40 0.22
C ARG A 78 4.54 5.16 0.94
N CYS A 79 3.42 4.60 0.51
CA CYS A 79 2.91 3.34 1.05
C CYS A 79 3.94 2.20 0.91
N CYS A 80 4.58 2.09 -0.25
CA CYS A 80 5.58 1.07 -0.54
C CYS A 80 6.87 1.29 0.27
N THR A 81 7.37 2.52 0.34
CA THR A 81 8.60 2.90 1.07
C THR A 81 8.43 2.80 2.59
N ASN A 82 7.26 3.15 3.14
CA ASN A 82 6.98 3.10 4.59
C ASN A 82 6.83 1.68 5.14
N GLY A 83 7.08 0.67 4.31
CA GLY A 83 7.13 -0.72 4.72
C GLY A 83 5.75 -1.22 5.07
N TRP A 84 4.95 -1.53 4.05
CA TRP A 84 3.96 -2.59 4.17
C TRP A 84 4.69 -3.87 4.58
N ARG A 85 4.83 -4.03 5.89
CA ARG A 85 5.28 -5.25 6.51
C ARG A 85 4.09 -6.18 6.35
N THR A 86 4.29 -7.21 5.52
CA THR A 86 3.35 -8.30 5.44
C THR A 86 3.08 -8.75 6.87
N GLU A 87 1.81 -8.81 7.27
CA GLU A 87 1.50 -9.70 8.37
C GLU A 87 1.89 -11.07 7.86
N ARG A 88 3.07 -11.52 8.28
CA ARG A 88 3.49 -12.91 8.13
C ARG A 88 2.50 -13.69 8.97
N SER A 89 1.42 -14.15 8.36
CA SER A 89 0.59 -15.19 8.96
C SER A 89 1.50 -16.40 9.18
N SER A 90 1.80 -16.60 10.46
CA SER A 90 2.35 -17.78 11.12
C SER A 90 2.63 -18.99 10.23
N GLY A 91 3.90 -19.34 10.12
CA GLY A 91 4.38 -20.56 9.47
C GLY A 91 5.74 -20.97 10.03
N ARG A 92 5.73 -21.50 11.26
CA ARG A 92 6.81 -22.22 11.98
C ARG A 92 8.08 -21.44 12.28
N GLU A 93 8.36 -21.31 13.57
CA GLU A 93 9.67 -21.64 14.17
C GLU A 93 9.47 -21.67 15.70
N THR A 94 8.83 -22.73 16.19
CA THR A 94 9.04 -23.16 17.57
C THR A 94 10.49 -23.63 17.65
N LYS A 95 11.35 -22.73 18.12
CA LYS A 95 12.51 -23.00 18.98
C LYS A 95 12.93 -24.48 19.05
N THR A 96 13.75 -24.93 18.10
CA THR A 96 14.66 -26.05 18.35
C THR A 96 16.04 -25.47 18.63
N ARG A 97 16.24 -25.07 19.89
CA ARG A 97 17.58 -24.99 20.49
C ARG A 97 17.47 -25.46 21.92
N CYS A 98 17.84 -26.73 22.11
CA CYS A 98 18.75 -27.22 23.14
C CYS A 98 18.97 -28.72 22.85
N GLY A 99 19.91 -28.99 21.95
CA GLY A 99 20.60 -30.28 21.89
C GLY A 99 21.84 -30.16 22.79
N SER A 100 21.85 -31.05 23.78
CA SER A 100 22.93 -31.66 24.56
C SER A 100 24.33 -31.08 24.52
#